data_AF-X6ND40-F1
#
_entry.id   AF-X6ND40-F1
#
_cell.length_a   1.000
_cell.length_b   1.000
_cell.length_c   1.000
_cell.angle_alpha   90.00
_cell.angle_beta   90.00
_cell.angle_gamma   90.00
#
_symmetry.space_group_name_H-M   'P 1'
#
loop_
_entity.id
_entity.type
_entity.pdbx_description
1 polymer ?
#
loop_
_entity_poly.entity_id
_entity_poly.type
_entity_poly.pdbx_seq_one_letter_code
_entity_poly.pdbx_strand_id
1 'polypeptide(L)'
;IPIWNSKSSSNSLNPIIWDYHVIGLYLHPSNWSESVILDVDSRLSFPCKVGTFVEGSFQPQLVESQPIPKKWKHQFRCIPAQQYLNTFYSDRSHMLDLRDKTKKTYLSTPPTYPCILLEGMKNGTNLMKEFVDMKNRNGIGFVTDLDGFINFVKNFKQQSASKAK
;
A
#
# COMPACT_ATOMS: atom_id res chain seq x y z
N ILE A 1 1.43 -7.23 -8.19
CA ILE A 1 2.19 -6.02 -8.52
C ILE A 1 3.67 -6.24 -8.22
N PRO A 2 4.58 -5.87 -9.14
CA PRO A 2 6.02 -6.05 -8.93
C PRO A 2 6.57 -4.95 -8.03
N ILE A 3 7.33 -5.30 -6.98
CA ILE A 3 8.00 -4.33 -6.12
C ILE A 3 9.47 -4.73 -5.96
N TRP A 4 10.36 -3.83 -6.37
CA TRP A 4 11.81 -4.00 -6.25
C TRP A 4 12.32 -3.59 -4.88
N ASN A 5 13.54 -4.01 -4.58
CA ASN A 5 14.17 -3.78 -3.27
C ASN A 5 13.34 -4.33 -2.11
N SER A 6 12.59 -5.44 -2.29
CA SER A 6 11.90 -6.11 -1.19
C SER A 6 12.85 -7.02 -0.40
N LYS A 7 12.72 -7.04 0.93
CA LYS A 7 13.46 -7.93 1.83
C LYS A 7 13.21 -9.42 1.53
N SER A 8 12.01 -9.76 1.07
CA SER A 8 11.63 -11.12 0.68
C SER A 8 12.28 -11.60 -0.63
N SER A 9 12.86 -10.69 -1.42
CA SER A 9 13.62 -11.06 -2.62
C SER A 9 15.03 -11.52 -2.26
N SER A 10 15.54 -12.53 -2.95
CA SER A 10 16.93 -12.97 -2.81
C SER A 10 17.95 -11.94 -3.32
N ASN A 11 17.54 -11.04 -4.23
CA ASN A 11 18.37 -9.97 -4.78
C ASN A 11 17.52 -8.72 -5.08
N SER A 12 18.09 -7.53 -4.91
CA SER A 12 17.44 -6.23 -5.20
C SER A 12 17.04 -6.04 -6.66
N LEU A 13 17.67 -6.76 -7.60
CA LEU A 13 17.37 -6.69 -9.03
C LEU A 13 16.04 -7.37 -9.41
N ASN A 14 15.58 -8.33 -8.61
CA ASN A 14 14.36 -9.09 -8.89
C ASN A 14 13.20 -8.54 -8.06
N PRO A 15 12.04 -8.23 -8.68
CA PRO A 15 10.88 -7.81 -7.94
C PRO A 15 10.23 -8.98 -7.21
N ILE A 16 9.59 -8.69 -6.08
CA ILE A 16 8.57 -9.58 -5.51
C ILE A 16 7.22 -9.26 -6.14
N ILE A 17 6.47 -10.30 -6.46
CA ILE A 17 5.12 -10.18 -6.97
C ILE A 17 4.15 -10.29 -5.80
N TRP A 18 3.62 -9.15 -5.38
CA TRP A 18 2.60 -9.06 -4.34
C TRP A 18 1.19 -9.13 -4.94
N ASP A 19 0.24 -9.72 -4.23
CA ASP A 19 -1.18 -9.54 -4.50
C ASP A 19 -1.60 -8.10 -4.16
N TYR A 20 -1.18 -7.60 -3.00
CA TYR A 20 -1.22 -6.19 -2.60
C TYR A 20 -0.05 -5.88 -1.67
N HIS A 21 0.31 -4.59 -1.56
CA HIS A 21 1.33 -4.13 -0.60
C HIS A 21 0.87 -2.83 0.06
N VAL A 22 1.18 -2.65 1.33
CA VAL A 22 0.79 -1.47 2.10
C VAL A 22 2.03 -0.74 2.58
N ILE A 23 2.08 0.56 2.34
CA ILE A 23 3.17 1.44 2.77
C ILE A 23 2.57 2.63 3.53
N GLY A 24 3.28 3.11 4.55
CA GLY A 24 2.96 4.39 5.18
C GLY A 24 3.50 5.54 4.33
N LEU A 25 2.74 6.63 4.21
CA LEU A 25 3.18 7.85 3.55
C LEU A 25 3.06 9.01 4.54
N TYR A 26 4.19 9.62 4.88
CA TYR A 26 4.24 10.88 5.60
C TYR A 26 4.49 12.01 4.60
N LEU A 27 3.53 12.96 4.54
CA LEU A 27 3.63 14.14 3.69
C LEU A 27 4.23 15.27 4.51
N HIS A 28 5.44 15.68 4.15
CA HIS A 28 6.09 16.78 4.85
C HIS A 28 5.32 18.08 4.57
N PRO A 29 4.98 18.87 5.60
CA PRO A 29 4.07 19.98 5.44
C PRO A 29 4.51 20.95 4.36
N SER A 30 5.72 21.48 4.36
CA SER A 30 6.15 22.58 3.47
C SER A 30 7.02 22.19 2.29
N ASN A 31 7.49 20.96 2.23
CA ASN A 31 8.44 20.55 1.23
C ASN A 31 8.16 19.10 0.84
N TRP A 32 7.57 18.89 -0.32
CA TRP A 32 7.22 17.55 -0.78
C TRP A 32 8.45 16.63 -0.92
N SER A 33 9.65 17.18 -1.18
CA SER A 33 10.89 16.39 -1.31
C SER A 33 11.32 15.73 -0.01
N GLU A 34 10.85 16.24 1.13
CA GLU A 34 11.08 15.68 2.46
C GLU A 34 9.94 14.76 2.92
N SER A 35 8.95 14.49 2.05
CA SER A 35 7.97 13.45 2.29
C SER A 35 8.64 12.09 2.25
N VAL A 36 8.20 11.17 3.11
CA VAL A 36 8.82 9.86 3.26
C VAL A 36 7.82 8.72 3.19
N ILE A 37 8.30 7.59 2.68
CA ILE A 37 7.65 6.29 2.71
C ILE A 37 8.16 5.49 3.90
N LEU A 38 7.22 4.85 4.60
CA LEU A 38 7.43 3.93 5.70
C LEU A 38 7.07 2.53 5.20
N ASP A 39 8.06 1.81 4.67
CA ASP A 39 7.90 0.42 4.21
C ASP A 39 8.85 -0.48 4.99
N VAL A 40 8.28 -1.29 5.89
CA VAL A 40 9.04 -2.22 6.73
C VAL A 40 9.59 -3.41 5.94
N ASP A 41 9.07 -3.67 4.75
CA ASP A 41 9.47 -4.78 3.87
C ASP A 41 10.48 -4.35 2.80
N SER A 42 10.88 -3.07 2.77
CA SER A 42 11.88 -2.55 1.83
C SER A 42 13.32 -2.72 2.33
N ARG A 43 14.25 -2.91 1.38
CA ARG A 43 15.71 -2.85 1.56
C ARG A 43 16.26 -1.42 1.48
N LEU A 44 15.45 -0.46 1.05
CA LEU A 44 15.78 0.96 1.09
C LEU A 44 15.82 1.46 2.54
N SER A 45 16.27 2.70 2.76
CA SER A 45 16.29 3.29 4.11
C SER A 45 14.89 3.33 4.73
N PHE A 46 14.81 3.27 6.05
CA PHE A 46 13.56 3.43 6.79
C PHE A 46 13.71 4.56 7.82
N PRO A 47 13.04 5.71 7.66
CA PRO A 47 12.18 6.11 6.53
C PRO A 47 12.94 6.32 5.19
N CYS A 48 12.23 6.22 4.05
CA CYS A 48 12.79 6.48 2.71
C CYS A 48 12.19 7.74 2.09
N LYS A 49 12.99 8.61 1.47
CA LYS A 49 12.44 9.74 0.71
C LYS A 49 11.56 9.23 -0.44
N VAL A 50 10.40 9.86 -0.68
CA VAL A 50 9.43 9.40 -1.69
C VAL A 50 10.07 9.25 -3.07
N GLY A 51 10.91 10.21 -3.51
CA GLY A 51 11.59 10.12 -4.80
C GLY A 51 12.47 8.88 -4.92
N THR A 52 13.34 8.65 -3.92
CA THR A 52 14.20 7.46 -3.85
C THR A 52 13.39 6.17 -3.79
N PHE A 53 12.26 6.15 -3.06
CA PHE A 53 11.40 4.99 -2.98
C PHE A 53 10.73 4.67 -4.32
N VAL A 54 10.17 5.68 -5.00
CA VAL A 54 9.52 5.51 -6.31
C VAL A 54 10.51 4.95 -7.33
N GLU A 55 11.70 5.55 -7.42
CA GLU A 55 12.75 5.10 -8.34
C GLU A 55 13.24 3.69 -8.00
N GLY A 56 13.46 3.38 -6.73
CA GLY A 56 14.04 2.11 -6.30
C GLY A 56 13.04 0.95 -6.26
N SER A 57 11.77 1.20 -5.94
CA SER A 57 10.77 0.15 -5.68
C SER A 57 9.73 0.00 -6.77
N PHE A 58 9.36 1.07 -7.48
CA PHE A 58 8.38 1.00 -8.58
C PHE A 58 9.03 1.04 -9.97
N GLN A 59 10.26 1.56 -10.07
CA GLN A 59 11.08 1.60 -11.29
C GLN A 59 10.32 2.09 -12.54
N PRO A 60 9.74 3.33 -12.53
CA PRO A 60 8.91 3.84 -13.62
C PRO A 60 9.58 3.75 -15.00
N GLN A 61 10.89 4.00 -15.08
CA GLN A 61 11.64 3.94 -16.34
C GLN A 61 11.66 2.54 -16.96
N LEU A 62 11.74 1.48 -16.15
CA LEU A 62 11.63 0.11 -16.66
C LEU A 62 10.19 -0.22 -17.09
N VAL A 63 9.21 0.29 -16.35
CA VAL A 63 7.78 0.11 -16.66
C VAL A 63 7.38 0.79 -17.96
N GLU A 64 8.00 1.92 -18.30
CA GLU A 64 7.75 2.65 -19.55
C GLU A 64 8.53 2.08 -20.75
N SER A 65 9.79 1.69 -20.53
CA SER A 65 10.66 1.18 -21.60
C SER A 65 10.39 -0.28 -22.00
N GLN A 66 9.70 -1.04 -21.15
CA GLN A 66 9.30 -2.42 -21.43
C GLN A 66 7.78 -2.53 -21.46
N PRO A 67 7.18 -3.34 -22.37
CA PRO A 67 5.74 -3.56 -22.40
C PRO A 67 5.31 -4.45 -21.22
N ILE A 68 5.27 -3.87 -20.02
CA ILE A 68 4.73 -4.55 -18.85
C ILE A 68 3.22 -4.71 -19.05
N PRO A 69 2.66 -5.93 -18.95
CA PRO A 69 1.24 -6.14 -19.19
C PRO A 69 0.41 -5.29 -18.20
N LYS A 70 -0.71 -4.73 -18.66
CA LYS A 70 -1.56 -3.80 -17.88
C LYS A 70 -1.91 -4.30 -16.47
N LYS A 71 -2.04 -5.61 -16.28
CA LYS A 71 -2.31 -6.26 -14.97
C LYS A 71 -1.20 -6.09 -13.93
N TRP A 72 0.00 -5.69 -14.34
CA TRP A 72 1.16 -5.47 -13.48
C TRP A 72 1.46 -4.00 -13.22
N LYS A 73 0.77 -3.07 -13.90
CA LYS A 73 0.90 -1.63 -13.62
C LYS A 73 0.42 -1.33 -12.21
N HIS A 74 1.17 -0.53 -11.48
CA HIS A 74 0.83 -0.14 -10.12
C HIS A 74 -0.42 0.74 -10.09
N GLN A 75 -1.29 0.44 -9.13
CA GLN A 75 -2.40 1.29 -8.74
C GLN A 75 -2.29 1.52 -7.23
N PHE A 76 -2.69 2.71 -6.81
CA PHE A 76 -2.55 3.17 -5.44
C PHE A 76 -3.92 3.61 -4.93
N ARG A 77 -4.34 3.04 -3.82
CA ARG A 77 -5.41 3.60 -3.00
C ARG A 77 -4.78 4.46 -1.92
N CYS A 78 -4.91 5.78 -2.04
CA CYS A 78 -4.39 6.73 -1.07
C CYS A 78 -5.46 7.04 -0.03
N ILE A 79 -5.18 6.70 1.23
CA ILE A 79 -6.15 6.78 2.34
C ILE A 79 -5.58 7.68 3.44
N PRO A 80 -6.29 8.73 3.88
CA PRO A 80 -5.90 9.48 5.07
C PRO A 80 -5.75 8.56 6.28
N ALA A 81 -4.68 8.71 7.05
CA ALA A 81 -4.37 7.82 8.18
C ALA A 81 -5.54 7.72 9.18
N GLN A 82 -6.19 8.84 9.50
CA GLN A 82 -7.36 8.84 10.38
C GLN A 82 -8.53 8.03 9.81
N GLN A 83 -8.77 8.13 8.50
CA GLN A 83 -9.81 7.34 7.84
C GLN A 83 -9.46 5.85 7.89
N TYR A 84 -8.21 5.47 7.63
CA TYR A 84 -7.74 4.08 7.78
C TYR A 84 -8.00 3.55 9.19
N LEU A 85 -7.57 4.28 10.23
CA LEU A 85 -7.77 3.86 11.63
C LEU A 85 -9.25 3.71 12.01
N ASN A 86 -10.13 4.57 11.47
CA ASN A 86 -11.55 4.56 11.82
C ASN A 86 -12.36 3.49 11.06
N THR A 87 -11.86 2.99 9.94
CA THR A 87 -12.67 2.18 9.01
C THR A 87 -12.09 0.81 8.70
N PHE A 88 -10.79 0.59 8.90
CA PHE A 88 -10.16 -0.68 8.61
C PHE A 88 -10.49 -1.73 9.67
N TYR A 89 -10.90 -2.92 9.22
CA TYR A 89 -10.98 -4.10 10.07
C TYR A 89 -10.65 -5.39 9.30
N SER A 90 -9.97 -6.31 9.96
CA SER A 90 -9.65 -7.62 9.40
C SER A 90 -9.55 -8.70 10.48
N ASP A 91 -10.35 -9.75 10.31
CA ASP A 91 -10.27 -11.00 11.06
C ASP A 91 -9.15 -11.95 10.58
N ARG A 92 -8.33 -11.52 9.61
CA ARG A 92 -7.22 -12.28 9.01
C ARG A 92 -7.63 -13.58 8.30
N SER A 93 -8.93 -13.78 8.05
CA SER A 93 -9.44 -14.99 7.39
C SER A 93 -8.84 -15.22 5.99
N HIS A 94 -8.46 -14.15 5.29
CA HIS A 94 -7.81 -14.23 3.97
C HIS A 94 -6.43 -14.89 4.00
N MET A 95 -5.77 -14.97 5.16
CA MET A 95 -4.47 -15.63 5.34
C MET A 95 -4.60 -17.10 5.77
N LEU A 96 -5.82 -17.62 5.92
CA LEU A 96 -6.02 -19.02 6.27
C LEU A 96 -5.64 -19.91 5.09
N ASP A 97 -4.88 -20.94 5.39
CA ASP A 97 -4.55 -21.98 4.42
C ASP A 97 -5.73 -22.94 4.31
N LEU A 98 -6.44 -22.86 3.17
CA LEU A 98 -7.65 -23.64 2.92
C LEU A 98 -7.37 -25.02 2.31
N ARG A 99 -6.11 -25.40 2.13
CA ARG A 99 -5.73 -26.71 1.56
C ARG A 99 -6.11 -27.88 2.48
N ASP A 100 -5.99 -27.68 3.79
CA ASP A 100 -6.42 -28.63 4.81
C ASP A 100 -7.53 -28.01 5.68
N LYS A 101 -8.78 -28.37 5.42
CA LYS A 101 -9.94 -27.83 6.17
C LYS A 101 -10.07 -28.38 7.59
N THR A 102 -9.27 -29.39 7.95
CA THR A 102 -9.30 -30.00 9.29
C THR A 102 -8.41 -29.27 10.28
N LYS A 103 -7.49 -28.43 9.79
CA LYS A 103 -6.56 -27.66 10.60
C LYS A 103 -6.65 -26.18 10.26
N LYS A 104 -6.72 -25.35 11.29
CA LYS A 104 -6.64 -23.89 11.10
C LYS A 104 -5.17 -23.48 11.00
N THR A 105 -4.58 -23.66 9.83
CA THR A 105 -3.22 -23.19 9.51
C THR A 105 -3.28 -21.85 8.77
N TYR A 106 -2.20 -21.09 8.87
CA TYR A 106 -2.05 -19.80 8.18
C TYR A 106 -0.93 -19.89 7.15
N LEU A 107 -1.07 -19.16 6.04
CA LEU A 107 -0.05 -19.05 4.99
C LEU A 107 1.24 -18.36 5.49
N SER A 108 1.12 -17.54 6.53
CA SER A 108 2.22 -16.92 7.26
C SER A 108 1.83 -16.75 8.73
N THR A 109 2.80 -16.72 9.63
CA THR A 109 2.56 -16.54 11.07
C THR A 109 1.81 -15.22 11.31
N PRO A 110 0.60 -15.25 11.89
CA PRO A 110 -0.16 -14.03 12.11
C PRO A 110 0.47 -13.20 13.25
N PRO A 111 0.24 -11.88 13.29
CA PRO A 111 0.68 -11.05 14.40
C PRO A 111 0.09 -11.52 15.74
N THR A 112 0.85 -11.34 16.83
CA THR A 112 0.47 -11.79 18.18
C THR A 112 -0.61 -10.93 18.85
N TYR A 113 -0.79 -9.68 18.41
CA TYR A 113 -1.87 -8.83 18.89
C TYR A 113 -3.24 -9.28 18.34
N PRO A 114 -4.36 -8.94 18.99
CA PRO A 114 -5.71 -9.30 18.52
C PRO A 114 -6.02 -8.80 17.10
N CYS A 115 -7.00 -9.40 16.44
CA CYS A 115 -7.48 -8.88 15.16
C CYS A 115 -7.95 -7.43 15.30
N ILE A 116 -7.69 -6.60 14.28
CA ILE A 116 -8.21 -5.23 14.24
C ILE A 116 -9.67 -5.34 13.83
N LEU A 117 -10.57 -5.06 14.77
CA LEU A 117 -12.02 -5.13 14.59
C LEU A 117 -12.64 -3.82 15.06
N LEU A 118 -13.75 -3.42 14.44
CA LEU A 118 -14.54 -2.29 14.93
C LEU A 118 -15.33 -2.70 16.18
N GLU A 119 -15.73 -1.72 16.97
CA GLU A 119 -16.49 -1.94 18.20
C GLU A 119 -17.75 -2.78 17.94
N GLY A 120 -17.97 -3.79 18.79
CA GLY A 120 -19.10 -4.72 18.67
C GLY A 120 -18.92 -5.85 17.65
N MET A 121 -17.87 -5.86 16.82
CA MET A 121 -17.61 -6.95 15.87
C MET A 121 -16.89 -8.14 16.51
N LYS A 122 -17.30 -9.36 16.14
CA LYS A 122 -16.64 -10.62 16.54
C LYS A 122 -15.73 -11.20 15.46
N ASN A 123 -16.06 -10.95 14.19
CA ASN A 123 -15.31 -11.38 13.01
C ASN A 123 -15.70 -10.49 11.81
N GLY A 124 -15.08 -10.74 10.67
CA GLY A 124 -15.28 -9.98 9.44
C GLY A 124 -14.02 -9.28 8.97
N THR A 125 -14.02 -8.93 7.69
CA THR A 125 -12.93 -8.18 7.06
C THR A 125 -13.50 -7.32 5.94
N ASN A 126 -13.07 -6.07 5.83
CA ASN A 126 -13.35 -5.22 4.66
C ASN A 126 -12.13 -5.04 3.75
N LEU A 127 -10.97 -5.60 4.12
CA LEU A 127 -9.69 -5.48 3.39
C LEU A 127 -9.84 -5.65 1.87
N MET A 128 -10.34 -6.81 1.42
CA MET A 128 -10.34 -7.12 -0.01
C MET A 128 -11.31 -6.25 -0.81
N LYS A 129 -12.45 -5.86 -0.20
CA LYS A 129 -13.53 -5.14 -0.89
C LYS A 129 -13.31 -3.63 -0.92
N GLU A 130 -12.75 -3.06 0.16
CA GLU A 130 -12.67 -1.62 0.35
C GLU A 130 -11.25 -1.06 0.21
N PHE A 131 -10.21 -1.88 0.47
CA PHE A 131 -8.82 -1.43 0.49
C PHE A 131 -8.02 -1.96 -0.70
N VAL A 132 -8.15 -3.26 -1.01
CA VAL A 132 -7.38 -3.92 -2.09
C VAL A 132 -8.04 -3.76 -3.46
N ASP A 133 -9.37 -3.76 -3.53
CA ASP A 133 -10.06 -3.59 -4.82
C ASP A 133 -9.83 -2.18 -5.40
N MET A 134 -9.07 -2.10 -6.49
CA MET A 134 -8.76 -0.85 -7.19
C MET A 134 -9.87 -0.43 -8.19
N LYS A 135 -10.89 -1.26 -8.42
CA LYS A 135 -12.02 -0.93 -9.29
C LYS A 135 -13.07 -0.09 -8.58
N ASN A 136 -13.24 -0.26 -7.27
CA ASN A 136 -14.14 0.54 -6.46
C ASN A 136 -13.59 1.96 -6.23
N ARG A 137 -13.84 2.87 -7.17
CA ARG A 137 -13.35 4.26 -7.08
C ARG A 137 -14.15 5.15 -6.11
N ASN A 138 -15.32 4.68 -5.65
CA ASN A 138 -16.19 5.41 -4.72
C ASN A 138 -16.00 4.99 -3.26
N GLY A 139 -15.07 4.06 -2.99
CA GLY A 139 -14.76 3.57 -1.65
C GLY A 139 -13.86 4.50 -0.83
N ILE A 140 -13.11 3.91 0.10
CA ILE A 140 -12.24 4.60 1.06
C ILE A 140 -11.06 5.29 0.35
N GLY A 141 -10.79 6.56 0.69
CA GLY A 141 -9.72 7.32 0.05
C GLY A 141 -9.97 7.54 -1.45
N PHE A 142 -8.90 7.58 -2.25
CA PHE A 142 -9.02 7.67 -3.71
C PHE A 142 -8.04 6.72 -4.42
N VAL A 143 -8.40 6.27 -5.62
CA VAL A 143 -7.57 5.36 -6.43
C VAL A 143 -6.91 6.11 -7.58
N THR A 144 -5.60 5.96 -7.72
CA THR A 144 -4.78 6.57 -8.77
C THR A 144 -3.76 5.57 -9.33
N ASP A 145 -3.15 5.89 -10.47
CA ASP A 145 -1.93 5.22 -10.95
C ASP A 145 -0.66 5.88 -10.37
N LEU A 146 0.51 5.43 -10.82
CA LEU A 146 1.80 5.91 -10.35
C LEU A 146 2.00 7.41 -10.60
N ASP A 147 1.64 7.91 -11.77
CA ASP A 147 1.77 9.33 -12.11
C ASP A 147 0.88 10.19 -11.22
N GLY A 148 -0.38 9.79 -11.03
CA GLY A 148 -1.27 10.51 -10.14
C GLY A 148 -0.86 10.40 -8.66
N PHE A 149 -0.22 9.30 -8.22
CA PHE A 149 0.38 9.21 -6.89
C PHE A 149 1.53 10.21 -6.72
N ILE A 150 2.46 10.27 -7.68
CA ILE A 150 3.58 11.23 -7.67
C ILE A 150 3.05 12.67 -7.66
N ASN A 151 2.04 12.95 -8.49
CA ASN A 151 1.40 14.25 -8.57
C ASN A 151 0.67 14.62 -7.26
N PHE A 152 0.01 13.66 -6.61
CA PHE A 152 -0.61 13.87 -5.31
C PHE A 152 0.42 14.30 -4.26
N VAL A 153 1.55 13.60 -4.16
CA VAL A 153 2.62 13.93 -3.19
C VAL A 153 3.18 15.32 -3.46
N LYS A 154 3.50 15.64 -4.72
CA LYS A 154 4.06 16.94 -5.11
C LYS A 154 3.11 18.12 -4.81
N ASN A 155 1.81 17.91 -4.96
CA ASN A 155 0.80 18.98 -4.90
C ASN A 155 0.00 19.03 -3.59
N PHE A 156 0.31 18.21 -2.59
CA PHE A 156 -0.46 18.09 -1.34
C PHE A 156 -0.77 19.44 -0.66
N LYS A 157 0.13 20.43 -0.78
CA LYS A 157 -0.10 21.78 -0.23
C LYS A 157 -0.97 22.71 -1.05
N GLN A 158 -1.04 22.57 -2.38
CA GLN A 158 -1.89 23.44 -3.20
C GLN A 158 -3.39 23.22 -2.91
N GLN A 159 -3.75 22.04 -2.40
CA GLN A 159 -5.15 21.69 -2.10
C GLN A 159 -5.58 22.04 -0.66
N SER A 160 -4.64 22.32 0.24
CA SER A 160 -4.93 22.68 1.63
C SER A 160 -5.18 24.19 1.81
N ALA A 161 -4.67 25.01 0.89
CA ALA A 161 -4.86 26.47 0.89
C ALA A 161 -6.16 26.93 0.20
N SER A 162 -6.78 26.09 -0.64
CA SER A 162 -8.02 26.43 -1.35
C SER A 162 -9.30 26.12 -0.57
N LYS A 163 -9.22 25.42 0.57
CA LYS A 163 -10.35 25.16 1.47
C LYS A 163 -10.44 26.13 2.66
N ALA A 164 -9.57 27.14 2.70
CA ALA A 164 -9.50 28.15 3.76
C ALA A 164 -9.82 29.57 3.25
N LYS A 165 -10.46 29.69 2.08
CA LYS A 165 -11.01 30.94 1.55
C LYS A 165 -12.50 30.80 1.29
#